data_AF-A0A344PFH8-F1
#
_entry.id   AF-A0A344PFH8-F1
#
_cell.length_a   1.000
_cell.length_b   1.000
_cell.length_c   1.000
_cell.angle_alpha   90.00
_cell.angle_beta   90.00
_cell.angle_gamma   90.00
#
_symmetry.space_group_name_H-M   'P 1'
#
loop_
_entity.id
_entity.type
_entity.pdbx_description
1 polymer ?
#
loop_
_entity_poly.entity_id
_entity_poly.type
_entity_poly.pdbx_seq_one_letter_code
_entity_poly.pdbx_strand_id
1 'polypeptide(L)'
;MKLAYWMYAGPAHMGTLRVASSFKNVHAIMHAPLGDDYFNVMRSMLERERDFTPVTTSIVDRHVLAQGSQEKVVENITRKDKEENPDLILLTPTCTSSILQEDLQNFVNRASLESNCDVILADVNHYRVNELQAADRTLEQIVRFYIERETKKKIDNSVVDSYKTSNNLNASSSQSNALAQPTRFFRSALSLRSAPLTANEADAKEPKHLQNLSEDMEQIIEKTEKPSVNILGIFTLGFHNQHDCRELKRLLADLNIEVNLVIPEGSSVHELKNLTKAWFNIVPYREVGLMTADFLEKEYQMPFISITPMGIQQTSQFIYQIGQILETLICSTFKKNKIKFISSKKDSSSNNEESLILKNQTNLSIIYEKYLNKVFYQNYVKKQTQFISQAAWFSRSIDCQNLTGKRTVVFGDATHAAAMTKILTTEMGLQVVCAGTYCKQDADWFREQVLGYCDQVLITDDHTKVGDMITRLEPAAIFGTQMERHIGKKLEIPCGVISAPVHIQNFPLSYRPFIGYEGTNQIADLVYNSFTLGMEDHLLEIFNGHDTKTQISSLKSKDANSAQSFSKNENNKFNWSDEALKELSGVPGFVRGKVKKNVEKFALENNHSFITLEIMFAAKEAVNA
;
A
#
# COMPACT_ATOMS: atom_id res chain seq x y z
N MET A 1 -8.05 -17.31 22.84
CA MET A 1 -8.50 -15.92 22.58
C MET A 1 -7.36 -14.96 22.92
N LYS A 2 -7.23 -13.83 22.23
CA LYS A 2 -6.31 -12.72 22.56
C LYS A 2 -7.18 -11.56 23.07
N LEU A 3 -6.88 -11.02 24.25
CA LEU A 3 -7.53 -9.78 24.70
C LEU A 3 -6.89 -8.61 23.93
N ALA A 4 -7.70 -7.90 23.15
CA ALA A 4 -7.26 -6.74 22.38
C ALA A 4 -8.39 -5.70 22.33
N TYR A 5 -8.06 -4.43 22.55
CA TYR A 5 -8.99 -3.32 22.39
C TYR A 5 -8.69 -2.49 21.11
N TRP A 6 -7.43 -2.49 20.67
CA TRP A 6 -7.01 -1.94 19.39
C TRP A 6 -6.30 -2.98 18.53
N MET A 7 -6.39 -2.83 17.21
CA MET A 7 -5.67 -3.60 16.21
C MET A 7 -5.15 -2.65 15.13
N TYR A 8 -3.92 -2.86 14.65
CA TYR A 8 -3.31 -2.01 13.62
C TYR A 8 -3.81 -2.31 12.20
N ALA A 9 -4.22 -3.56 11.94
CA ALA A 9 -4.80 -3.99 10.67
C ALA A 9 -6.20 -4.58 10.91
N GLY A 10 -7.14 -4.29 10.02
CA GLY A 10 -8.49 -4.81 10.06
C GLY A 10 -8.59 -6.30 9.67
N PRO A 11 -9.83 -6.85 9.73
CA PRO A 11 -10.10 -8.19 9.22
C PRO A 11 -9.95 -8.24 7.70
N ALA A 12 -9.68 -9.43 7.17
CA ALA A 12 -9.35 -9.67 5.77
C ALA A 12 -10.35 -9.05 4.76
N HIS A 13 -11.66 -9.13 5.05
CA HIS A 13 -12.69 -8.60 4.16
C HIS A 13 -12.54 -7.09 3.90
N MET A 14 -12.03 -6.32 4.86
CA MET A 14 -11.76 -4.89 4.67
C MET A 14 -10.76 -4.66 3.53
N GLY A 15 -9.75 -5.53 3.37
CA GLY A 15 -8.78 -5.44 2.29
C GLY A 15 -9.42 -5.65 0.91
N THR A 16 -10.24 -6.69 0.82
CA THR A 16 -11.02 -7.02 -0.38
C THR A 16 -12.00 -5.90 -0.74
N LEU A 17 -12.72 -5.35 0.24
CA LEU A 17 -13.63 -4.21 0.05
C LEU A 17 -12.89 -2.98 -0.45
N ARG A 18 -11.74 -2.62 0.15
CA ARG A 18 -10.91 -1.49 -0.29
C ARG A 18 -10.44 -1.65 -1.73
N VAL A 19 -10.02 -2.85 -2.15
CA VAL A 19 -9.65 -3.09 -3.56
C VAL A 19 -10.85 -2.93 -4.48
N ALA A 20 -11.98 -3.55 -4.15
CA ALA A 20 -13.21 -3.45 -4.95
C ALA A 20 -13.69 -2.00 -5.10
N SER A 21 -13.77 -1.22 -4.01
CA SER A 21 -14.22 0.17 -4.04
C SER A 21 -13.22 1.16 -4.65
N SER A 22 -12.01 0.71 -5.00
CA SER A 22 -11.02 1.53 -5.72
C SER A 22 -11.16 1.43 -7.23
N PHE A 23 -11.68 0.30 -7.75
CA PHE A 23 -11.99 0.16 -9.16
C PHE A 23 -13.30 0.88 -9.52
N LYS A 24 -13.39 1.37 -10.76
CA LYS A 24 -14.64 1.90 -11.31
C LYS A 24 -15.58 0.76 -11.71
N ASN A 25 -16.86 0.95 -11.41
CA ASN A 25 -17.94 0.02 -11.76
C ASN A 25 -17.74 -1.42 -11.23
N VAL A 26 -17.10 -1.56 -10.07
CA VAL A 26 -16.95 -2.85 -9.36
C VAL A 26 -17.74 -2.79 -8.07
N HIS A 27 -18.58 -3.80 -7.82
CA HIS A 27 -19.43 -3.86 -6.64
C HIS A 27 -19.04 -5.04 -5.76
N ALA A 28 -18.76 -4.80 -4.48
CA ALA A 28 -18.57 -5.91 -3.54
C ALA A 28 -19.89 -6.30 -2.86
N ILE A 29 -20.16 -7.60 -2.81
CA ILE A 29 -21.25 -8.14 -2.00
C ILE A 29 -20.63 -8.88 -0.83
N MET A 30 -20.81 -8.34 0.37
CA MET A 30 -20.24 -8.89 1.58
C MET A 30 -21.23 -9.85 2.23
N HIS A 31 -20.88 -11.13 2.34
CA HIS A 31 -21.75 -12.11 3.00
C HIS A 31 -21.47 -12.15 4.50
N ALA A 32 -22.26 -11.39 5.27
CA ALA A 32 -21.97 -11.06 6.66
C ALA A 32 -23.23 -10.79 7.49
N PRO A 33 -23.16 -10.83 8.84
CA PRO A 33 -24.23 -10.35 9.70
C PRO A 33 -24.55 -8.86 9.50
N LEU A 34 -25.72 -8.44 9.98
CA LEU A 34 -26.07 -7.02 10.07
C LEU A 34 -25.13 -6.30 11.03
N GLY A 35 -24.55 -5.17 10.61
CA GLY A 35 -23.60 -4.37 11.39
C GLY A 35 -22.15 -4.45 10.89
N ASP A 36 -21.78 -5.46 10.10
CA ASP A 36 -20.45 -5.55 9.45
C ASP A 36 -20.27 -4.48 8.35
N ASP A 37 -21.35 -3.79 7.94
CA ASP A 37 -21.39 -2.74 6.91
C ASP A 37 -20.72 -1.41 7.32
N TYR A 38 -20.05 -1.36 8.48
CA TYR A 38 -19.29 -0.20 8.95
C TYR A 38 -18.19 0.29 7.98
N PHE A 39 -17.76 -0.55 7.02
CA PHE A 39 -16.89 -0.13 5.91
C PHE A 39 -17.44 1.09 5.16
N ASN A 40 -18.77 1.12 4.93
CA ASN A 40 -19.43 2.22 4.23
C ASN A 40 -19.31 3.55 5.00
N VAL A 41 -19.38 3.48 6.34
CA VAL A 41 -19.18 4.63 7.23
C VAL A 41 -17.71 5.06 7.22
N MET A 42 -16.77 4.12 7.26
CA MET A 42 -15.34 4.44 7.21
C MET A 42 -14.97 5.16 5.92
N ARG A 43 -15.37 4.64 4.74
CA ARG A 43 -15.07 5.26 3.45
C ARG A 43 -15.71 6.64 3.30
N SER A 44 -17.01 6.75 3.53
CA SER A 44 -17.74 8.02 3.41
C SER A 44 -17.25 9.08 4.40
N MET A 45 -16.87 8.74 5.63
CA MET A 45 -16.45 9.72 6.64
C MET A 45 -14.97 10.09 6.55
N LEU A 46 -14.07 9.15 6.25
CA LEU A 46 -12.63 9.40 6.21
C LEU A 46 -12.20 10.04 4.88
N GLU A 47 -12.57 9.44 3.75
CA GLU A 47 -12.22 9.98 2.42
C GLU A 47 -13.12 11.16 2.03
N ARG A 48 -14.29 11.31 2.69
CA ARG A 48 -15.34 12.28 2.33
C ARG A 48 -15.81 12.11 0.89
N GLU A 49 -15.94 10.83 0.51
CA GLU A 49 -16.45 10.42 -0.79
C GLU A 49 -17.88 10.92 -1.00
N ARG A 50 -18.17 11.36 -2.23
CA ARG A 50 -19.48 11.93 -2.60
C ARG A 50 -20.46 10.87 -3.07
N ASP A 51 -19.94 9.86 -3.74
CA ASP A 51 -20.73 8.77 -4.29
C ASP A 51 -20.97 7.69 -3.22
N PHE A 52 -22.04 6.91 -3.40
CA PHE A 52 -22.28 5.76 -2.54
C PHE A 52 -21.11 4.77 -2.64
N THR A 53 -20.77 4.14 -1.51
CA THR A 53 -19.74 3.11 -1.51
C THR A 53 -20.31 1.84 -2.16
N PRO A 54 -19.66 1.26 -3.19
CA PRO A 54 -20.20 0.15 -3.99
C PRO A 54 -20.03 -1.18 -3.25
N VAL A 55 -20.64 -1.26 -2.07
CA VAL A 55 -20.58 -2.40 -1.15
C VAL A 55 -21.96 -2.65 -0.57
N THR A 56 -22.44 -3.90 -0.65
CA THR A 56 -23.75 -4.30 -0.14
C THR A 56 -23.64 -5.57 0.70
N THR A 57 -24.26 -5.59 1.88
CA THR A 57 -24.25 -6.76 2.75
C THR A 57 -25.35 -7.75 2.39
N SER A 58 -24.97 -8.97 1.99
CA SER A 58 -25.87 -10.12 1.91
C SER A 58 -26.03 -10.71 3.32
N ILE A 59 -27.04 -10.23 4.05
CA ILE A 59 -27.20 -10.41 5.49
C ILE A 59 -27.30 -11.90 5.90
N VAL A 60 -26.37 -12.35 6.73
CA VAL A 60 -26.46 -13.59 7.52
C VAL A 60 -27.37 -13.33 8.71
N ASP A 61 -28.54 -13.97 8.75
CA ASP A 61 -29.48 -13.92 9.87
C ASP A 61 -29.83 -15.33 10.36
N ARG A 62 -30.72 -15.42 11.36
CA ARG A 62 -31.18 -16.70 11.91
C ARG A 62 -31.84 -17.63 10.87
N HIS A 63 -32.36 -17.10 9.77
CA HIS A 63 -33.00 -17.89 8.72
C HIS A 63 -31.94 -18.51 7.81
N VAL A 64 -30.89 -17.75 7.46
CA VAL A 64 -29.68 -18.29 6.80
C VAL A 64 -29.08 -19.44 7.60
N LEU A 65 -28.98 -19.32 8.93
CA LEU A 65 -28.47 -20.41 9.79
C LEU A 65 -29.34 -21.69 9.80
N ALA A 66 -30.62 -21.59 9.42
CA ALA A 66 -31.56 -22.71 9.44
C ALA A 66 -31.88 -23.30 8.05
N GLN A 67 -31.72 -22.49 6.99
CA GLN A 67 -32.14 -22.81 5.62
C GLN A 67 -31.01 -22.70 4.58
N GLY A 68 -29.84 -22.18 4.97
CA GLY A 68 -28.72 -21.85 4.08
C GLY A 68 -28.82 -20.44 3.49
N SER A 69 -27.70 -19.92 2.97
CA SER A 69 -27.62 -18.59 2.33
C SER A 69 -27.82 -18.61 0.82
N GLN A 70 -27.85 -19.80 0.20
CA GLN A 70 -27.74 -19.99 -1.25
C GLN A 70 -28.65 -19.06 -2.08
N GLU A 71 -29.97 -19.11 -1.87
CA GLU A 71 -30.92 -18.30 -2.64
C GLU A 71 -30.70 -16.81 -2.40
N LYS A 72 -30.48 -16.42 -1.14
CA LYS A 72 -30.27 -15.03 -0.72
C LYS A 72 -28.99 -14.40 -1.31
N VAL A 73 -27.92 -15.17 -1.43
CA VAL A 73 -26.66 -14.71 -2.04
C VAL A 73 -26.83 -14.55 -3.55
N VAL A 74 -27.42 -15.54 -4.24
CA VAL A 74 -27.66 -15.49 -5.70
C VAL A 74 -28.66 -14.38 -6.06
N GLU A 75 -29.75 -14.24 -5.29
CA GLU A 75 -30.72 -13.15 -5.47
C GLU A 75 -30.07 -11.78 -5.27
N ASN A 76 -29.24 -11.58 -4.23
CA ASN A 76 -28.55 -10.31 -4.03
C ASN A 76 -27.56 -9.97 -5.16
N ILE A 77 -26.82 -10.97 -5.69
CA ILE A 77 -25.93 -10.77 -6.84
C ILE A 77 -26.73 -10.38 -8.09
N THR A 78 -27.74 -11.16 -8.45
CA THR A 78 -28.56 -10.92 -9.65
C THR A 78 -29.44 -9.66 -9.55
N ARG A 79 -29.81 -9.25 -8.34
CA ARG A 79 -30.47 -7.97 -8.07
C ARG A 79 -29.52 -6.80 -8.27
N LYS A 80 -28.29 -6.87 -7.75
CA LYS A 80 -27.29 -5.81 -7.91
C LYS A 80 -26.77 -5.67 -9.34
N ASP A 81 -26.66 -6.77 -10.07
CA ASP A 81 -26.44 -6.77 -11.53
C ASP A 81 -27.46 -5.89 -12.26
N LYS A 82 -28.75 -6.03 -11.93
CA LYS A 82 -29.86 -5.29 -12.55
C LYS A 82 -29.97 -3.83 -12.05
N GLU A 83 -29.74 -3.60 -10.76
CA GLU A 83 -29.86 -2.27 -10.14
C GLU A 83 -28.73 -1.33 -10.57
N GLU A 84 -27.48 -1.81 -10.59
CA GLU A 84 -26.29 -0.95 -10.73
C GLU A 84 -25.45 -1.23 -11.98
N ASN A 85 -25.67 -2.37 -12.67
CA ASN A 85 -24.95 -2.78 -13.89
C ASN A 85 -23.40 -2.71 -13.77
N PRO A 86 -22.80 -3.29 -12.72
CA PRO A 86 -21.35 -3.32 -12.54
C PRO A 86 -20.64 -4.14 -13.64
N ASP A 87 -19.37 -3.86 -13.87
CA ASP A 87 -18.50 -4.68 -14.72
C ASP A 87 -18.10 -5.99 -14.00
N LEU A 88 -17.98 -5.95 -12.68
CA LEU A 88 -17.59 -7.05 -11.80
C LEU A 88 -18.37 -6.97 -10.47
N ILE A 89 -18.95 -8.09 -10.04
CA ILE A 89 -19.38 -8.32 -8.66
C ILE A 89 -18.38 -9.21 -7.94
N LEU A 90 -17.88 -8.75 -6.78
CA LEU A 90 -16.95 -9.49 -5.93
C LEU A 90 -17.66 -9.98 -4.66
N LEU A 91 -18.01 -11.27 -4.61
CA LEU A 91 -18.54 -11.90 -3.41
C LEU A 91 -17.41 -12.01 -2.37
N THR A 92 -17.58 -11.31 -1.26
CA THR A 92 -16.60 -11.21 -0.17
C THR A 92 -17.17 -11.94 1.06
N PRO A 93 -16.61 -13.07 1.49
CA PRO A 93 -16.97 -13.68 2.77
C PRO A 93 -16.52 -12.77 3.93
N THR A 94 -16.91 -13.09 5.15
CA THR A 94 -16.34 -12.52 6.38
C THR A 94 -15.98 -13.62 7.37
N CYS A 95 -15.54 -13.26 8.57
CA CYS A 95 -15.28 -14.22 9.63
C CYS A 95 -16.49 -15.12 9.93
N THR A 96 -17.71 -14.58 9.95
CA THR A 96 -18.93 -15.36 10.21
C THR A 96 -19.27 -16.33 9.09
N SER A 97 -19.34 -15.89 7.83
CA SER A 97 -19.67 -16.79 6.71
C SER A 97 -18.57 -17.83 6.45
N SER A 98 -17.30 -17.52 6.80
CA SER A 98 -16.22 -18.52 6.78
C SER A 98 -16.41 -19.67 7.78
N ILE A 99 -17.17 -19.47 8.87
CA ILE A 99 -17.51 -20.54 9.82
C ILE A 99 -18.63 -21.44 9.27
N LEU A 100 -19.55 -20.89 8.46
CA LEU A 100 -20.68 -21.66 7.92
C LEU A 100 -20.25 -22.73 6.91
N GLN A 101 -19.07 -22.58 6.31
CA GLN A 101 -18.49 -23.52 5.33
C GLN A 101 -19.42 -23.85 4.15
N GLU A 102 -20.25 -22.88 3.76
CA GLU A 102 -21.11 -23.00 2.58
C GLU A 102 -20.29 -22.92 1.28
N ASP A 103 -20.78 -23.57 0.22
CA ASP A 103 -20.16 -23.57 -1.09
C ASP A 103 -20.43 -22.26 -1.85
N LEU A 104 -19.81 -21.18 -1.37
CA LEU A 104 -19.90 -19.85 -1.98
C LEU A 104 -19.39 -19.83 -3.43
N GLN A 105 -18.50 -20.76 -3.81
CA GLN A 105 -18.00 -20.85 -5.18
C GLN A 105 -19.10 -21.35 -6.13
N ASN A 106 -19.89 -22.35 -5.73
CA ASN A 106 -21.07 -22.77 -6.47
C ASN A 106 -22.14 -21.67 -6.55
N PHE A 107 -22.31 -20.86 -5.49
CA PHE A 107 -23.24 -19.73 -5.53
C PHE A 107 -22.80 -18.67 -6.54
N VAL A 108 -21.49 -18.35 -6.59
CA VAL A 108 -20.91 -17.47 -7.63
C VAL A 108 -21.08 -18.08 -9.01
N ASN A 109 -20.75 -19.36 -9.19
CA ASN A 109 -20.90 -20.04 -10.49
C ASN A 109 -22.35 -20.00 -11.00
N ARG A 110 -23.34 -20.18 -10.13
CA ARG A 110 -24.76 -20.06 -10.48
C ARG A 110 -25.14 -18.62 -10.81
N ALA A 111 -24.75 -17.65 -9.99
CA ALA A 111 -25.04 -16.24 -10.24
C ALA A 111 -24.43 -15.74 -11.55
N SER A 112 -23.22 -16.18 -11.91
CA SER A 112 -22.57 -15.90 -13.20
C SER A 112 -23.32 -16.41 -14.44
N LEU A 113 -24.27 -17.33 -14.29
CA LEU A 113 -25.15 -17.78 -15.38
C LEU A 113 -26.40 -16.91 -15.53
N GLU A 114 -26.81 -16.23 -14.46
CA GLU A 114 -28.04 -15.43 -14.36
C GLU A 114 -27.77 -13.91 -14.50
N SER A 115 -26.55 -13.45 -14.17
CA SER A 115 -26.08 -12.06 -14.28
C SER A 115 -25.40 -11.74 -15.62
N ASN A 116 -25.31 -10.45 -15.97
CA ASN A 116 -24.56 -9.95 -17.12
C ASN A 116 -23.10 -9.57 -16.78
N CYS A 117 -22.85 -9.11 -15.55
CA CYS A 117 -21.53 -8.82 -15.02
C CYS A 117 -20.67 -10.08 -14.83
N ASP A 118 -19.35 -9.91 -14.75
CA ASP A 118 -18.47 -10.95 -14.22
C ASP A 118 -18.74 -11.10 -12.71
N VAL A 119 -18.72 -12.32 -12.16
CA VAL A 119 -18.83 -12.56 -10.71
C VAL A 119 -17.64 -13.39 -10.23
N ILE A 120 -16.97 -12.94 -9.18
CA ILE A 120 -15.79 -13.59 -8.58
C ILE A 120 -16.03 -13.79 -7.08
N LEU A 121 -15.59 -14.94 -6.53
CA LEU A 121 -15.45 -15.15 -5.10
C LEU A 121 -14.06 -14.65 -4.66
N ALA A 122 -14.00 -13.76 -3.67
CA ALA A 122 -12.73 -13.32 -3.10
C ALA A 122 -12.00 -14.50 -2.43
N ASP A 123 -10.86 -14.90 -2.97
CA ASP A 123 -10.06 -16.03 -2.48
C ASP A 123 -9.24 -15.62 -1.24
N VAL A 124 -9.93 -15.47 -0.12
CA VAL A 124 -9.38 -14.86 1.11
C VAL A 124 -9.82 -15.65 2.34
N ASN A 125 -8.85 -16.03 3.19
CA ASN A 125 -9.12 -16.77 4.43
C ASN A 125 -9.07 -15.84 5.66
N HIS A 126 -10.25 -15.48 6.17
CA HIS A 126 -10.50 -14.53 7.25
C HIS A 126 -9.82 -14.83 8.60
N TYR A 127 -9.29 -16.04 8.79
CA TYR A 127 -8.56 -16.45 9.99
C TYR A 127 -7.05 -16.60 9.80
N ARG A 128 -6.55 -16.50 8.55
CA ARG A 128 -5.13 -16.68 8.21
C ARG A 128 -4.46 -15.40 7.69
N VAL A 129 -5.21 -14.49 7.08
CA VAL A 129 -4.69 -13.26 6.50
C VAL A 129 -5.34 -12.02 7.12
N ASN A 130 -4.61 -10.92 7.17
CA ASN A 130 -5.10 -9.61 7.59
C ASN A 130 -5.63 -8.79 6.40
N GLU A 131 -6.16 -7.59 6.68
CA GLU A 131 -6.59 -6.59 5.68
C GLU A 131 -5.59 -6.38 4.53
N LEU A 132 -4.30 -6.18 4.81
CA LEU A 132 -3.30 -5.82 3.80
C LEU A 132 -3.00 -7.01 2.88
N GLN A 133 -2.78 -8.19 3.46
CA GLN A 133 -2.58 -9.44 2.72
C GLN A 133 -3.80 -9.82 1.87
N ALA A 134 -5.01 -9.54 2.37
CA ALA A 134 -6.24 -9.74 1.60
C ALA A 134 -6.37 -8.75 0.45
N ALA A 135 -5.96 -7.49 0.63
CA ALA A 135 -5.92 -6.51 -0.46
C ALA A 135 -4.95 -6.93 -1.57
N ASP A 136 -3.70 -7.30 -1.26
CA ASP A 136 -2.73 -7.72 -2.28
C ASP A 136 -3.21 -8.95 -3.07
N ARG A 137 -3.73 -9.96 -2.37
CA ARG A 137 -4.30 -11.17 -3.01
C ARG A 137 -5.56 -10.88 -3.83
N THR A 138 -6.46 -10.00 -3.35
CA THR A 138 -7.67 -9.62 -4.11
C THR A 138 -7.30 -8.89 -5.39
N LEU A 139 -6.32 -7.98 -5.34
CA LEU A 139 -5.84 -7.26 -6.51
C LEU A 139 -5.23 -8.21 -7.55
N GLU A 140 -4.36 -9.11 -7.10
CA GLU A 140 -3.74 -10.12 -7.96
C GLU A 140 -4.78 -11.06 -8.59
N GLN A 141 -5.76 -11.52 -7.80
CA GLN A 141 -6.86 -12.36 -8.29
C GLN A 141 -7.67 -11.69 -9.41
N ILE A 142 -8.05 -10.41 -9.24
CA ILE A 142 -8.81 -9.65 -10.25
C ILE A 142 -7.97 -9.46 -11.52
N VAL A 143 -6.69 -9.07 -11.37
CA VAL A 143 -5.77 -8.87 -12.49
C VAL A 143 -5.58 -10.17 -13.28
N ARG A 144 -5.29 -11.29 -12.59
CA ARG A 144 -5.16 -12.61 -13.19
C ARG A 144 -6.42 -13.02 -13.96
N PHE A 145 -7.59 -12.89 -13.34
CA PHE A 145 -8.87 -13.26 -13.98
C PHE A 145 -9.10 -12.50 -15.30
N TYR A 146 -8.93 -11.17 -15.31
CA TYR A 146 -9.17 -10.37 -16.52
C TYR A 146 -8.12 -10.63 -17.61
N ILE A 147 -6.86 -10.85 -17.23
CA ILE A 147 -5.78 -11.18 -18.18
C ILE A 147 -5.98 -12.57 -18.79
N GLU A 148 -6.23 -13.61 -17.99
CA GLU A 148 -6.49 -14.97 -18.47
C GLU A 148 -7.76 -15.06 -19.32
N ARG A 149 -8.77 -14.25 -19.04
CA ARG A 149 -9.99 -14.19 -19.85
C ARG A 149 -9.72 -13.63 -21.25
N GLU A 150 -8.84 -12.64 -21.36
CA GLU A 150 -8.49 -12.04 -22.66
C GLU A 150 -7.51 -12.91 -23.46
N THR A 151 -6.63 -13.69 -22.80
CA THR A 151 -5.82 -14.70 -23.52
C THR A 151 -6.70 -15.82 -24.08
N LYS A 152 -7.66 -16.33 -23.30
CA LYS A 152 -8.66 -17.32 -23.77
C LYS A 152 -9.46 -16.80 -24.98
N LYS A 153 -10.02 -15.58 -24.90
CA LYS A 153 -10.72 -14.94 -26.04
C LYS A 153 -9.87 -14.81 -27.30
N LYS A 154 -8.57 -14.50 -27.17
CA LYS A 154 -7.65 -14.43 -28.32
C LYS A 154 -7.43 -15.79 -28.96
N ILE A 155 -7.26 -16.84 -28.16
CA ILE A 155 -7.12 -18.22 -28.63
C ILE A 155 -8.39 -18.64 -29.40
N ASP A 156 -9.57 -18.49 -28.79
CA ASP A 156 -10.85 -18.87 -29.41
C ASP A 156 -11.07 -18.18 -30.77
N ASN A 157 -10.82 -16.86 -30.85
CA ASN A 157 -10.92 -16.11 -32.11
C ASN A 157 -9.92 -16.61 -33.17
N SER A 158 -8.67 -16.89 -32.78
CA SER A 158 -7.65 -17.40 -33.71
C SER A 158 -8.00 -18.79 -34.28
N VAL A 159 -8.60 -19.66 -33.46
CA VAL A 159 -9.10 -20.96 -33.87
C VAL A 159 -10.26 -20.80 -34.87
N VAL A 160 -11.24 -19.93 -34.57
CA VAL A 160 -12.36 -19.65 -35.48
C VAL A 160 -11.90 -19.11 -36.83
N ASP A 161 -10.89 -18.23 -36.87
CA ASP A 161 -10.37 -17.70 -38.13
C ASP A 161 -9.53 -18.72 -38.92
N SER A 162 -8.84 -19.65 -38.25
CA SER A 162 -8.20 -20.80 -38.93
C SER A 162 -9.21 -21.72 -39.61
N TYR A 163 -10.38 -21.98 -38.99
CA TYR A 163 -11.44 -22.79 -39.60
C TYR A 163 -12.12 -22.07 -40.79
N LYS A 164 -12.20 -20.74 -40.77
CA LYS A 164 -12.69 -19.97 -41.94
C LYS A 164 -11.69 -20.01 -43.09
N THR A 165 -10.39 -19.96 -42.82
CA THR A 165 -9.36 -20.02 -43.88
C THR A 165 -9.25 -21.43 -44.47
N SER A 166 -9.36 -22.50 -43.68
CA SER A 166 -9.42 -23.87 -44.22
C SER A 166 -10.67 -24.12 -45.08
N ASN A 167 -11.82 -23.57 -44.69
CA ASN A 167 -13.06 -23.74 -45.48
C ASN A 167 -13.04 -22.93 -46.79
N ASN A 168 -12.39 -21.77 -46.84
CA ASN A 168 -12.23 -21.00 -48.08
C ASN A 168 -11.26 -21.66 -49.09
N LEU A 169 -10.37 -22.56 -48.66
CA LEU A 169 -9.53 -23.36 -49.56
C LEU A 169 -10.28 -24.56 -50.18
N ASN A 170 -11.38 -25.00 -49.57
CA ASN A 170 -12.22 -26.12 -50.05
C ASN A 170 -13.50 -25.65 -50.76
N ALA A 171 -13.77 -24.34 -50.84
CA ALA A 171 -15.00 -23.77 -51.39
C ALA A 171 -14.96 -23.51 -52.92
N SER A 172 -14.09 -24.20 -53.66
CA SER A 172 -13.95 -24.04 -55.13
C SER A 172 -14.55 -25.19 -55.96
N SER A 173 -15.50 -25.97 -55.41
CA SER A 173 -16.24 -26.97 -56.21
C SER A 173 -17.59 -27.43 -55.61
N SER A 174 -18.63 -26.57 -55.65
CA SER A 174 -20.03 -26.96 -55.98
C SER A 174 -20.99 -25.77 -55.89
N GLN A 175 -21.83 -25.58 -56.90
CA GLN A 175 -23.01 -24.70 -56.84
C GLN A 175 -24.24 -25.52 -56.45
N SER A 176 -25.01 -25.07 -55.44
CA SER A 176 -26.49 -25.09 -55.50
C SER A 176 -27.14 -24.40 -54.29
N ASN A 177 -28.20 -23.64 -54.57
CA ASN A 177 -29.05 -22.86 -53.66
C ASN A 177 -29.51 -23.56 -52.36
N ALA A 178 -29.58 -22.79 -51.27
CA ALA A 178 -30.72 -22.79 -50.33
C ALA A 178 -30.76 -21.48 -49.50
N LEU A 179 -31.95 -20.88 -49.34
CA LEU A 179 -32.16 -19.83 -48.34
C LEU A 179 -32.28 -20.46 -46.95
N ALA A 180 -31.47 -20.01 -45.99
CA ALA A 180 -31.76 -20.16 -44.56
C ALA A 180 -31.02 -19.11 -43.72
N GLN A 181 -31.74 -18.39 -42.86
CA GLN A 181 -31.12 -17.67 -41.73
C GLN A 181 -30.77 -18.69 -40.63
N PRO A 182 -29.58 -18.63 -40.00
CA PRO A 182 -29.33 -19.33 -38.75
C PRO A 182 -29.59 -18.41 -37.54
N THR A 183 -30.50 -18.84 -36.69
CA THR A 183 -30.85 -18.22 -35.40
C THR A 183 -29.80 -18.45 -34.32
N ARG A 184 -29.86 -17.67 -33.23
CA ARG A 184 -29.05 -17.85 -32.01
C ARG A 184 -29.32 -19.22 -31.35
N PHE A 185 -28.50 -20.23 -31.59
CA PHE A 185 -28.49 -21.49 -30.83
C PHE A 185 -27.10 -22.12 -30.74
N PHE A 186 -26.22 -21.57 -29.91
CA PHE A 186 -25.01 -22.23 -29.40
C PHE A 186 -24.65 -21.73 -27.98
N ARG A 187 -25.51 -22.05 -27.01
CA ARG A 187 -25.27 -21.94 -25.56
C ARG A 187 -25.95 -23.14 -24.85
N SER A 188 -25.44 -24.35 -25.10
CA SER A 188 -25.96 -25.58 -24.45
C SER A 188 -24.99 -26.77 -24.37
N ALA A 189 -23.72 -26.60 -24.78
CA ALA A 189 -22.72 -27.68 -24.82
C ALA A 189 -21.57 -27.52 -23.80
N LEU A 190 -21.86 -26.88 -22.65
CA LEU A 190 -20.90 -26.61 -21.57
C LEU A 190 -21.47 -27.00 -20.19
N SER A 191 -22.03 -28.21 -20.12
CA SER A 191 -22.38 -28.89 -18.87
C SER A 191 -22.61 -30.37 -19.16
N LEU A 192 -21.61 -31.21 -18.83
CA LEU A 192 -21.68 -32.67 -18.57
C LEU A 192 -20.28 -33.30 -18.72
N ARG A 193 -19.43 -33.18 -17.68
CA ARG A 193 -18.33 -34.12 -17.40
C ARG A 193 -17.78 -33.93 -15.97
N SER A 194 -18.56 -34.38 -15.00
CA SER A 194 -18.13 -34.56 -13.61
C SER A 194 -18.89 -35.72 -12.97
N ALA A 195 -18.38 -36.93 -13.18
CA ALA A 195 -18.77 -38.16 -12.49
C ALA A 195 -17.47 -38.95 -12.17
N PRO A 196 -17.41 -39.68 -11.05
CA PRO A 196 -16.13 -40.06 -10.43
C PRO A 196 -15.42 -41.20 -11.15
N LEU A 197 -14.08 -41.16 -11.10
CA LEU A 197 -13.20 -42.23 -11.54
C LEU A 197 -13.34 -43.45 -10.62
N THR A 198 -13.75 -44.59 -11.19
CA THR A 198 -13.42 -45.92 -10.67
C THR A 198 -12.26 -46.50 -11.49
N ALA A 199 -11.43 -47.32 -10.83
CA ALA A 199 -10.16 -47.77 -11.37
C ALA A 199 -10.29 -48.81 -12.50
N ASN A 200 -9.21 -48.93 -13.27
CA ASN A 200 -8.94 -49.89 -14.34
C ASN A 200 -9.74 -49.72 -15.64
N GLU A 201 -9.13 -49.11 -16.65
CA GLU A 201 -8.68 -49.84 -17.84
C GLU A 201 -7.59 -49.06 -18.58
N ALA A 202 -6.64 -49.77 -19.19
CA ALA A 202 -5.44 -49.22 -19.80
C ALA A 202 -5.53 -49.20 -21.34
N ASP A 203 -4.55 -48.54 -21.97
CA ASP A 203 -4.27 -48.58 -23.41
C ASP A 203 -5.29 -47.95 -24.38
N ALA A 204 -5.43 -46.63 -24.30
CA ALA A 204 -5.70 -45.78 -25.46
C ALA A 204 -4.64 -44.67 -25.55
N LYS A 205 -3.71 -44.77 -26.51
CA LYS A 205 -2.65 -43.77 -26.71
C LYS A 205 -3.24 -42.46 -27.23
N GLU A 206 -3.12 -41.39 -26.45
CA GLU A 206 -3.40 -40.04 -26.94
C GLU A 206 -2.49 -39.70 -28.14
N PRO A 207 -3.02 -39.02 -29.18
CA PRO A 207 -2.21 -38.59 -30.31
C PRO A 207 -1.24 -37.48 -29.90
N LYS A 208 0.06 -37.74 -30.05
CA LYS A 208 1.20 -36.86 -29.69
C LYS A 208 1.28 -35.51 -30.44
N HIS A 209 0.19 -35.03 -31.03
CA HIS A 209 0.18 -33.84 -31.89
C HIS A 209 -0.30 -32.55 -31.19
N LEU A 210 -0.79 -32.63 -29.95
CA LEU A 210 -1.35 -31.50 -29.20
C LEU A 210 -0.42 -30.94 -28.10
N GLN A 211 0.66 -31.65 -27.72
CA GLN A 211 1.62 -31.16 -26.71
C GLN A 211 2.72 -30.25 -27.28
N ASN A 212 3.01 -30.33 -28.59
CA ASN A 212 4.13 -29.59 -29.21
C ASN A 212 3.70 -28.24 -29.83
N LEU A 213 2.51 -27.73 -29.51
CA LEU A 213 2.01 -26.44 -30.04
C LEU A 213 1.93 -25.33 -28.98
N SER A 214 2.21 -25.65 -27.71
CA SER A 214 2.20 -24.69 -26.59
C SER A 214 3.57 -24.09 -26.25
N GLU A 215 4.68 -24.68 -26.71
CA GLU A 215 6.03 -24.24 -26.32
C GLU A 215 6.65 -23.18 -27.25
N ASP A 216 6.25 -23.12 -28.53
CA ASP A 216 6.87 -22.22 -29.54
C ASP A 216 6.11 -20.89 -29.78
N MET A 217 5.01 -20.64 -29.07
CA MET A 217 4.29 -19.36 -29.12
C MET A 217 4.87 -18.34 -28.13
N GLU A 218 6.09 -17.84 -28.40
CA GLU A 218 6.57 -16.58 -27.80
C GLU A 218 5.53 -15.49 -28.12
N GLN A 219 4.68 -15.14 -27.16
CA GLN A 219 3.65 -14.11 -27.36
C GLN A 219 4.35 -12.80 -27.74
N ILE A 220 4.02 -12.28 -28.93
CA ILE A 220 4.44 -10.94 -29.34
C ILE A 220 3.65 -9.94 -28.49
N ILE A 221 4.17 -9.61 -27.32
CA ILE A 221 3.60 -8.62 -26.41
C ILE A 221 3.81 -7.24 -27.03
N GLU A 222 2.75 -6.69 -27.61
CA GLU A 222 2.72 -5.33 -28.14
C GLU A 222 2.90 -4.31 -27.00
N LYS A 223 3.97 -3.50 -27.07
CA LYS A 223 4.29 -2.45 -26.10
C LYS A 223 3.90 -1.08 -26.63
N THR A 224 3.71 -0.10 -25.74
CA THR A 224 3.47 1.30 -26.11
C THR A 224 4.65 1.90 -26.87
N GLU A 225 4.38 2.82 -27.80
CA GLU A 225 5.41 3.49 -28.63
C GLU A 225 6.47 4.23 -27.79
N LYS A 226 6.03 4.89 -26.72
CA LYS A 226 6.90 5.55 -25.73
C LYS A 226 7.07 4.67 -24.49
N PRO A 227 8.16 4.84 -23.71
CA PRO A 227 8.29 4.25 -22.39
C PRO A 227 7.08 4.57 -21.51
N SER A 228 6.39 3.52 -21.04
CA SER A 228 5.24 3.66 -20.17
C SER A 228 5.26 2.67 -19.01
N VAL A 229 4.52 2.99 -17.96
CA VAL A 229 4.57 2.26 -16.69
C VAL A 229 3.19 2.07 -16.08
N ASN A 230 2.96 0.93 -15.42
CA ASN A 230 1.80 0.73 -14.54
C ASN A 230 2.16 1.10 -13.10
N ILE A 231 1.26 1.76 -12.38
CA ILE A 231 1.38 1.96 -10.92
C ILE A 231 0.43 0.98 -10.24
N LEU A 232 0.95 0.08 -9.42
CA LEU A 232 0.21 -1.00 -8.77
C LEU A 232 0.10 -0.73 -7.26
N GLY A 233 -1.07 -0.93 -6.66
CA GLY A 233 -1.26 -0.84 -5.21
C GLY A 233 -1.77 0.49 -4.66
N ILE A 234 -2.13 1.46 -5.51
CA ILE A 234 -2.87 2.65 -5.05
C ILE A 234 -4.33 2.24 -4.85
N PHE A 235 -4.85 2.44 -3.64
CA PHE A 235 -6.21 2.02 -3.25
C PHE A 235 -6.83 2.93 -2.17
N THR A 236 -8.17 2.92 -2.09
CA THR A 236 -8.98 3.63 -1.10
C THR A 236 -8.60 3.33 0.35
N LEU A 237 -8.87 4.28 1.23
CA LEU A 237 -8.50 4.33 2.65
C LEU A 237 -6.99 4.19 2.93
N GLY A 238 -6.15 4.31 1.90
CA GLY A 238 -4.69 4.29 2.04
C GLY A 238 -4.15 5.63 2.55
N PHE A 239 -3.03 5.57 3.27
CA PHE A 239 -2.41 6.74 3.87
C PHE A 239 -1.83 7.64 2.78
N HIS A 240 -2.46 8.80 2.54
CA HIS A 240 -2.04 9.81 1.56
C HIS A 240 -1.98 9.36 0.08
N ASN A 241 -2.41 8.12 -0.23
CA ASN A 241 -2.44 7.48 -1.56
C ASN A 241 -2.86 8.39 -2.74
N GLN A 242 -3.92 9.19 -2.58
CA GLN A 242 -4.42 10.07 -3.65
C GLN A 242 -3.41 11.18 -4.03
N HIS A 243 -2.65 11.69 -3.04
CA HIS A 243 -1.60 12.68 -3.26
C HIS A 243 -0.33 12.05 -3.80
N ASP A 244 0.06 10.89 -3.27
CA ASP A 244 1.21 10.14 -3.75
C ASP A 244 1.05 9.67 -5.20
N CYS A 245 -0.15 9.23 -5.59
CA CYS A 245 -0.48 8.91 -6.98
C CYS A 245 -0.32 10.13 -7.91
N ARG A 246 -0.67 11.34 -7.43
CA ARG A 246 -0.49 12.59 -8.18
C ARG A 246 0.99 12.99 -8.27
N GLU A 247 1.75 12.90 -7.19
CA GLU A 247 3.17 13.24 -7.17
C GLU A 247 4.00 12.25 -8.00
N LEU A 248 3.67 10.96 -7.95
CA LEU A 248 4.31 9.92 -8.76
C LEU A 248 4.01 10.13 -10.26
N LYS A 249 2.77 10.46 -10.63
CA LYS A 249 2.41 10.88 -12.01
C LYS A 249 3.21 12.10 -12.46
N ARG A 250 3.36 13.11 -11.60
CA ARG A 250 4.13 14.32 -11.88
C ARG A 250 5.61 14.01 -12.10
N LEU A 251 6.22 13.21 -11.20
CA LEU A 251 7.61 12.79 -11.29
C LEU A 251 7.88 11.96 -12.55
N LEU A 252 6.98 11.05 -12.93
CA LEU A 252 7.12 10.26 -14.16
C LEU A 252 6.97 11.12 -15.42
N ALA A 253 6.06 12.09 -15.43
CA ALA A 253 5.92 13.05 -16.51
C ALA A 253 7.17 13.94 -16.69
N ASP A 254 7.78 14.40 -15.59
CA ASP A 254 9.07 15.12 -15.62
C ASP A 254 10.20 14.27 -16.26
N LEU A 255 10.13 12.94 -16.12
CA LEU A 255 11.05 11.97 -16.74
C LEU A 255 10.63 11.52 -18.15
N ASN A 256 9.60 12.15 -18.75
CA ASN A 256 8.98 11.79 -20.03
C ASN A 256 8.32 10.39 -20.10
N ILE A 257 8.08 9.73 -18.96
CA ILE A 257 7.48 8.38 -18.89
C ILE A 257 5.96 8.51 -18.76
N GLU A 258 5.22 7.85 -19.64
CA GLU A 258 3.76 7.90 -19.63
C GLU A 258 3.19 6.86 -18.64
N VAL A 259 2.18 7.23 -17.86
CA VAL A 259 1.48 6.25 -17.00
C VAL A 259 0.43 5.55 -17.85
N ASN A 260 0.60 4.24 -18.05
CA ASN A 260 -0.32 3.39 -18.81
C ASN A 260 -1.60 3.14 -18.01
N LEU A 261 -1.47 2.62 -16.79
CA LEU A 261 -2.57 2.37 -15.86
C LEU A 261 -2.15 2.62 -14.41
N VAL A 262 -3.13 2.93 -13.56
CA VAL A 262 -3.01 2.88 -12.10
C VAL A 262 -4.06 1.92 -11.60
N ILE A 263 -3.67 0.91 -10.81
CA ILE A 263 -4.61 -0.07 -10.27
C ILE A 263 -4.41 -0.30 -8.77
N PRO A 264 -5.49 -0.59 -8.01
CA PRO A 264 -6.89 -0.55 -8.45
C PRO A 264 -7.47 0.86 -8.68
N GLU A 265 -6.91 1.90 -8.03
CA GLU A 265 -7.48 3.26 -7.98
C GLU A 265 -7.85 3.89 -9.34
N GLY A 266 -9.16 4.00 -9.58
CA GLY A 266 -9.74 4.73 -10.70
C GLY A 266 -9.67 4.04 -12.07
N SER A 267 -9.19 2.80 -12.14
CA SER A 267 -9.21 1.98 -13.36
C SER A 267 -10.58 1.33 -13.58
N SER A 268 -10.98 1.08 -14.82
CA SER A 268 -11.99 0.05 -15.13
C SER A 268 -11.31 -1.31 -15.25
N VAL A 269 -12.02 -2.38 -14.90
CA VAL A 269 -11.56 -3.75 -15.08
C VAL A 269 -11.37 -4.14 -16.55
N HIS A 270 -12.08 -3.50 -17.49
CA HIS A 270 -11.89 -3.70 -18.93
C HIS A 270 -10.55 -3.20 -19.46
N GLU A 271 -9.89 -2.31 -18.71
CA GLU A 271 -8.59 -1.74 -19.05
C GLU A 271 -7.43 -2.66 -18.65
N LEU A 272 -7.63 -3.61 -17.72
CA LEU A 272 -6.59 -4.52 -17.20
C LEU A 272 -5.85 -5.30 -18.30
N LYS A 273 -6.51 -5.57 -19.43
CA LYS A 273 -5.90 -6.18 -20.63
C LYS A 273 -4.78 -5.35 -21.27
N ASN A 274 -4.69 -4.06 -20.94
CA ASN A 274 -3.64 -3.15 -21.38
C ASN A 274 -2.45 -3.11 -20.40
N LEU A 275 -2.49 -3.76 -19.23
CA LEU A 275 -1.36 -3.81 -18.29
C LEU A 275 -0.08 -4.30 -18.97
N THR A 276 -0.20 -5.36 -19.79
CA THR A 276 0.91 -5.98 -20.50
C THR A 276 1.56 -5.09 -21.56
N LYS A 277 0.92 -3.98 -21.96
CA LYS A 277 1.46 -2.99 -22.92
C LYS A 277 2.49 -2.05 -22.29
N ALA A 278 2.47 -1.88 -20.97
CA ALA A 278 3.48 -1.09 -20.28
C ALA A 278 4.86 -1.74 -20.37
N TRP A 279 5.91 -0.93 -20.25
CA TRP A 279 7.29 -1.40 -20.33
C TRP A 279 7.73 -2.04 -19.01
N PHE A 280 7.30 -1.49 -17.88
CA PHE A 280 7.60 -1.96 -16.53
C PHE A 280 6.46 -1.60 -15.56
N ASN A 281 6.57 -2.05 -14.30
CA ASN A 281 5.62 -1.73 -13.23
C ASN A 281 6.30 -0.96 -12.07
N ILE A 282 5.53 -0.19 -11.31
CA ILE A 282 5.95 0.43 -10.03
C ILE A 282 5.00 -0.05 -8.93
N VAL A 283 5.57 -0.48 -7.81
CA VAL A 283 4.89 -0.84 -6.57
C VAL A 283 5.36 0.16 -5.50
N PRO A 284 4.61 1.24 -5.21
CA PRO A 284 5.05 2.28 -4.29
C PRO A 284 4.90 1.88 -2.82
N TYR A 285 3.97 0.97 -2.50
CA TYR A 285 3.78 0.42 -1.15
C TYR A 285 4.00 -1.09 -1.19
N ARG A 286 4.80 -1.60 -0.27
CA ARG A 286 5.13 -3.03 -0.20
C ARG A 286 3.90 -3.90 0.11
N GLU A 287 2.97 -3.37 0.89
CA GLU A 287 1.85 -4.10 1.47
C GLU A 287 0.78 -4.51 0.46
N VAL A 288 0.68 -3.83 -0.70
CA VAL A 288 -0.32 -4.08 -1.74
C VAL A 288 0.26 -3.77 -3.12
N GLY A 289 0.09 -4.69 -4.07
CA GLY A 289 0.58 -4.60 -5.44
C GLY A 289 1.76 -5.52 -5.75
N LEU A 290 2.43 -6.07 -4.72
CA LEU A 290 3.61 -6.92 -4.88
C LEU A 290 3.27 -8.27 -5.49
N MET A 291 2.23 -8.97 -5.01
CA MET A 291 1.76 -10.22 -5.62
C MET A 291 1.39 -10.04 -7.10
N THR A 292 0.80 -8.89 -7.45
CA THR A 292 0.45 -8.55 -8.83
C THR A 292 1.71 -8.29 -9.69
N ALA A 293 2.71 -7.61 -9.14
CA ALA A 293 3.98 -7.36 -9.83
C ALA A 293 4.75 -8.67 -10.10
N ASP A 294 4.85 -9.53 -9.08
CA ASP A 294 5.44 -10.88 -9.17
C ASP A 294 4.78 -11.74 -10.26
N PHE A 295 3.44 -11.68 -10.37
CA PHE A 295 2.69 -12.37 -11.42
C PHE A 295 3.03 -11.82 -12.81
N LEU A 296 3.05 -10.50 -12.99
CA LEU A 296 3.39 -9.86 -14.26
C LEU A 296 4.86 -10.07 -14.65
N GLU A 297 5.77 -10.18 -13.70
CA GLU A 297 7.17 -10.52 -13.96
C GLU A 297 7.31 -11.96 -14.44
N LYS A 298 6.70 -12.93 -13.73
CA LYS A 298 6.80 -14.36 -14.05
C LYS A 298 6.15 -14.72 -15.40
N GLU A 299 4.95 -14.22 -15.67
CA GLU A 299 4.19 -14.59 -16.88
C GLU A 299 4.53 -13.70 -18.10
N TYR A 300 4.81 -12.41 -17.89
CA TYR A 300 4.96 -11.43 -18.99
C TYR A 300 6.35 -10.79 -19.07
N GLN A 301 7.31 -11.26 -18.24
CA GLN A 301 8.70 -10.76 -18.21
C GLN A 301 8.75 -9.24 -17.99
N MET A 302 7.76 -8.69 -17.26
CA MET A 302 7.66 -7.27 -16.96
C MET A 302 8.43 -6.95 -15.68
N PRO A 303 9.58 -6.27 -15.75
CA PRO A 303 10.31 -5.88 -14.56
C PRO A 303 9.50 -4.88 -13.73
N PHE A 304 9.75 -4.82 -12.43
CA PHE A 304 9.12 -3.87 -11.54
C PHE A 304 10.08 -3.16 -10.59
N ILE A 305 9.62 -2.03 -10.05
CA ILE A 305 10.33 -1.27 -9.02
C ILE A 305 9.50 -1.29 -7.74
N SER A 306 10.07 -1.81 -6.67
CA SER A 306 9.50 -1.86 -5.31
C SER A 306 10.20 -0.92 -4.32
N ILE A 307 11.15 -0.09 -4.78
CA ILE A 307 11.71 1.00 -3.97
C ILE A 307 10.66 2.12 -3.88
N THR A 308 10.09 2.31 -2.69
CA THR A 308 9.25 3.48 -2.39
C THR A 308 10.06 4.77 -2.54
N PRO A 309 9.67 5.72 -3.40
CA PRO A 309 10.35 7.01 -3.53
C PRO A 309 9.92 7.96 -2.41
N MET A 310 10.36 7.69 -1.18
CA MET A 310 10.08 8.49 0.01
C MET A 310 11.40 9.01 0.61
N GLY A 311 11.51 10.32 0.83
CA GLY A 311 12.79 10.96 1.15
C GLY A 311 13.68 11.20 -0.08
N ILE A 312 14.73 12.02 0.09
CA ILE A 312 15.65 12.41 -0.99
C ILE A 312 16.40 11.18 -1.53
N GLN A 313 16.93 10.35 -0.64
CA GLN A 313 17.82 9.25 -0.99
C GLN A 313 17.06 8.14 -1.74
N GLN A 314 15.89 7.72 -1.24
CA GLN A 314 15.12 6.67 -1.90
C GLN A 314 14.48 7.17 -3.20
N THR A 315 14.02 8.44 -3.26
CA THR A 315 13.56 9.06 -4.51
C THR A 315 14.67 9.07 -5.57
N SER A 316 15.91 9.37 -5.18
CA SER A 316 17.07 9.32 -6.07
C SER A 316 17.35 7.90 -6.57
N GLN A 317 17.37 6.91 -5.67
CA GLN A 317 17.57 5.50 -6.00
C GLN A 317 16.49 4.97 -6.96
N PHE A 318 15.22 5.29 -6.70
CA PHE A 318 14.08 4.98 -7.55
C PHE A 318 14.26 5.51 -8.98
N ILE A 319 14.65 6.79 -9.13
CA ILE A 319 14.89 7.42 -10.43
C ILE A 319 16.06 6.74 -11.17
N TYR A 320 17.14 6.36 -10.48
CA TYR A 320 18.25 5.63 -11.10
C TYR A 320 17.86 4.20 -11.50
N GLN A 321 17.02 3.51 -10.73
CA GLN A 321 16.51 2.18 -11.08
C GLN A 321 15.59 2.22 -12.33
N ILE A 322 14.77 3.27 -12.48
CA ILE A 322 14.04 3.54 -13.73
C ILE A 322 15.00 3.60 -14.92
N GLY A 323 16.07 4.39 -14.81
CA GLY A 323 17.07 4.51 -15.88
C GLY A 323 17.73 3.18 -16.24
N GLN A 324 18.06 2.34 -15.24
CA GLN A 324 18.64 1.01 -15.44
C GLN A 324 17.68 0.02 -16.11
N ILE A 325 16.40 0.01 -15.70
CA ILE A 325 15.38 -0.84 -16.31
C ILE A 325 15.15 -0.43 -17.77
N LEU A 326 15.01 0.87 -18.04
CA LEU A 326 14.85 1.36 -19.41
C LEU A 326 16.07 1.04 -20.27
N GLU A 327 17.30 1.20 -19.76
CA GLU A 327 18.53 0.82 -20.47
C GLU A 327 18.54 -0.67 -20.82
N THR A 328 18.13 -1.53 -19.88
CA THR A 328 18.07 -2.98 -20.06
C THR A 328 16.99 -3.41 -21.07
N LEU A 329 15.79 -2.84 -20.97
CA LEU A 329 14.66 -3.13 -21.88
C LEU A 329 14.94 -2.63 -23.31
N ILE A 330 15.54 -1.45 -23.45
CA ILE A 330 15.95 -0.91 -24.74
C ILE A 330 17.03 -1.80 -25.36
N CYS A 331 18.13 -2.07 -24.64
CA CYS A 331 19.21 -2.89 -25.16
C CYS A 331 18.78 -4.32 -25.52
N SER A 332 17.86 -4.92 -24.77
CA SER A 332 17.33 -6.26 -25.08
C SER A 332 16.38 -6.26 -26.28
N THR A 333 15.52 -5.24 -26.42
CA THR A 333 14.65 -5.03 -27.59
C THR A 333 15.46 -4.95 -28.88
N PHE A 334 16.53 -4.15 -28.90
CA PHE A 334 17.38 -3.99 -30.09
C PHE A 334 18.21 -5.23 -30.44
N LYS A 335 18.58 -6.07 -29.46
CA LYS A 335 19.24 -7.36 -29.73
C LYS A 335 18.32 -8.41 -30.34
N LYS A 336 16.99 -8.32 -30.14
CA LYS A 336 16.02 -9.35 -30.57
C LYS A 336 15.23 -9.01 -31.85
N ASN A 337 15.24 -7.77 -32.36
CA ASN A 337 14.42 -7.34 -33.54
C ASN A 337 12.91 -7.69 -33.41
N LYS A 338 12.37 -7.76 -32.18
CA LYS A 338 11.08 -8.43 -31.88
C LYS A 338 9.92 -7.54 -31.42
N ILE A 339 10.01 -6.22 -31.56
CA ILE A 339 8.87 -5.31 -31.29
C ILE A 339 8.46 -4.58 -32.58
N LYS A 340 7.21 -4.80 -33.00
CA LYS A 340 6.55 -3.97 -34.02
C LYS A 340 6.03 -2.71 -33.36
N PHE A 341 6.64 -1.56 -33.65
CA PHE A 341 6.06 -0.26 -33.31
C PHE A 341 4.92 0.06 -34.28
N ILE A 342 3.82 0.60 -33.76
CA ILE A 342 2.72 1.08 -34.60
C ILE A 342 3.21 2.33 -35.35
N SER A 343 3.33 2.26 -36.67
CA SER A 343 3.55 3.44 -37.50
C SER A 343 2.21 3.95 -38.04
N SER A 344 1.73 5.07 -37.50
CA SER A 344 0.51 5.74 -37.97
C SER A 344 0.71 6.48 -39.30
N LYS A 345 0.90 5.72 -40.39
CA LYS A 345 0.58 6.10 -41.78
C LYS A 345 0.75 4.92 -42.74
N LYS A 346 -0.28 4.68 -43.56
CA LYS A 346 -0.15 3.88 -44.78
C LYS A 346 0.53 4.74 -45.84
N ASP A 347 1.71 4.36 -46.28
CA ASP A 347 2.21 4.73 -47.60
C ASP A 347 2.85 3.50 -48.26
N SER A 348 2.44 3.24 -49.49
CA SER A 348 2.82 2.07 -50.27
C SER A 348 3.97 2.39 -51.22
N SER A 349 5.12 1.76 -51.03
CA SER A 349 5.98 1.26 -52.13
C SER A 349 7.17 0.48 -51.59
N SER A 350 7.64 -0.46 -52.40
CA SER A 350 8.71 -1.40 -52.07
C SER A 350 10.11 -0.76 -52.17
N ASN A 351 10.82 -0.66 -51.03
CA ASN A 351 12.28 -0.75 -50.90
C ASN A 351 12.64 -0.70 -49.38
N ASN A 352 12.19 -1.73 -48.65
CA ASN A 352 11.96 -1.59 -47.21
C ASN A 352 13.13 -1.98 -46.29
N GLU A 353 14.08 -2.82 -46.67
CA GLU A 353 15.08 -3.30 -45.69
C GLU A 353 16.10 -2.23 -45.29
N GLU A 354 16.82 -1.62 -46.24
CA GLU A 354 17.75 -0.52 -45.92
C GLU A 354 17.04 0.70 -45.32
N SER A 355 15.82 1.02 -45.78
CA SER A 355 15.05 2.16 -45.26
C SER A 355 14.46 1.91 -43.86
N LEU A 356 14.14 0.66 -43.48
CA LEU A 356 13.85 0.31 -42.08
C LEU A 356 15.10 0.39 -41.22
N ILE A 357 16.25 -0.10 -41.69
CA ILE A 357 17.50 -0.05 -40.91
C ILE A 357 17.88 1.40 -40.59
N LEU A 358 17.84 2.31 -41.58
CA LEU A 358 18.15 3.72 -41.38
C LEU A 358 17.13 4.44 -40.46
N LYS A 359 15.83 4.14 -40.60
CA LYS A 359 14.77 4.66 -39.70
C LYS A 359 14.92 4.14 -38.26
N ASN A 360 15.30 2.88 -38.09
CA ASN A 360 15.54 2.29 -36.78
C ASN A 360 16.77 2.93 -36.12
N GLN A 361 17.84 3.21 -36.87
CA GLN A 361 19.02 3.92 -36.35
C GLN A 361 18.74 5.39 -35.97
N THR A 362 17.93 6.11 -36.75
CA THR A 362 17.55 7.51 -36.41
C THR A 362 16.56 7.58 -35.23
N ASN A 363 15.61 6.64 -35.13
CA ASN A 363 14.81 6.50 -33.92
C ASN A 363 15.67 6.10 -32.71
N LEU A 364 16.71 5.28 -32.89
CA LEU A 364 17.62 4.88 -31.82
C LEU A 364 18.32 6.09 -31.19
N SER A 365 18.93 6.97 -31.98
CA SER A 365 19.62 8.16 -31.45
C SER A 365 18.65 9.09 -30.72
N ILE A 366 17.46 9.31 -31.26
CA ILE A 366 16.41 10.14 -30.64
C ILE A 366 15.94 9.54 -29.31
N ILE A 367 15.74 8.22 -29.24
CA ILE A 367 15.36 7.52 -28.00
C ILE A 367 16.51 7.57 -26.98
N TYR A 368 17.76 7.39 -27.42
CA TYR A 368 18.93 7.48 -26.53
C TYR A 368 19.11 8.88 -25.93
N GLU A 369 19.05 9.93 -26.75
CA GLU A 369 19.14 11.32 -26.29
C GLU A 369 18.01 11.70 -25.33
N LYS A 370 16.78 11.22 -25.60
CA LYS A 370 15.58 11.60 -24.85
C LYS A 370 15.29 10.78 -23.60
N TYR A 371 15.65 9.50 -23.57
CA TYR A 371 15.23 8.55 -22.52
C TYR A 371 16.36 7.77 -21.83
N LEU A 372 17.56 7.67 -22.41
CA LEU A 372 18.67 6.88 -21.84
C LEU A 372 19.89 7.70 -21.42
N ASN A 373 19.80 9.02 -21.49
CA ASN A 373 20.88 9.87 -21.09
C ASN A 373 21.08 9.81 -19.56
N LYS A 374 22.07 9.03 -19.10
CA LYS A 374 22.45 8.95 -17.67
C LYS A 374 22.74 10.33 -17.06
N VAL A 375 23.26 11.25 -17.88
CA VAL A 375 23.51 12.66 -17.48
C VAL A 375 22.18 13.41 -17.30
N PHE A 376 21.12 13.09 -18.04
CA PHE A 376 19.78 13.66 -17.81
C PHE A 376 19.24 13.26 -16.43
N TYR A 377 19.24 11.97 -16.08
CA TYR A 377 18.76 11.51 -14.77
C TYR A 377 19.58 12.10 -13.61
N GLN A 378 20.90 12.12 -13.72
CA GLN A 378 21.79 12.73 -12.73
C GLN A 378 21.55 14.24 -12.59
N ASN A 379 21.41 14.96 -13.70
CA ASN A 379 21.10 16.40 -13.69
C ASN A 379 19.70 16.69 -13.15
N TYR A 380 18.71 15.83 -13.45
CA TYR A 380 17.36 15.95 -12.92
C TYR A 380 17.34 15.77 -11.40
N VAL A 381 17.92 14.69 -10.88
CA VAL A 381 18.07 14.45 -9.43
C VAL A 381 18.81 15.62 -8.78
N LYS A 382 19.97 16.01 -9.31
CA LYS A 382 20.74 17.15 -8.80
C LYS A 382 19.92 18.44 -8.78
N LYS A 383 19.18 18.75 -9.85
CA LYS A 383 18.36 19.97 -9.94
C LYS A 383 17.20 19.93 -8.93
N GLN A 384 16.50 18.80 -8.83
CA GLN A 384 15.39 18.62 -7.91
C GLN A 384 15.86 18.74 -6.45
N THR A 385 16.91 18.02 -6.07
CA THR A 385 17.49 18.05 -4.72
C THR A 385 18.11 19.40 -4.36
N GLN A 386 18.73 20.14 -5.30
CA GLN A 386 19.40 21.40 -4.97
C GLN A 386 18.50 22.65 -5.04
N PHE A 387 17.44 22.64 -5.85
CA PHE A 387 16.68 23.87 -6.16
C PHE A 387 15.15 23.75 -6.00
N ILE A 388 14.59 22.55 -5.83
CA ILE A 388 13.13 22.35 -5.79
C ILE A 388 12.70 21.77 -4.44
N SER A 389 13.31 20.68 -3.99
CA SER A 389 13.09 20.17 -2.64
C SER A 389 13.81 21.06 -1.61
N GLN A 390 13.03 21.65 -0.70
CA GLN A 390 13.57 22.46 0.40
C GLN A 390 14.14 21.57 1.51
N ALA A 391 13.71 20.31 1.62
CA ALA A 391 14.21 19.36 2.62
C ALA A 391 15.75 19.20 2.61
N ALA A 392 16.38 19.25 1.43
CA ALA A 392 17.84 19.16 1.28
C ALA A 392 18.60 20.41 1.78
N TRP A 393 17.91 21.55 1.85
CA TRP A 393 18.42 22.77 2.47
C TRP A 393 18.09 22.79 3.97
N PHE A 394 16.88 22.38 4.34
CA PHE A 394 16.43 22.26 5.73
C PHE A 394 17.33 21.33 6.54
N SER A 395 17.74 20.17 6.01
CA SER A 395 18.68 19.25 6.67
C SER A 395 20.03 19.87 7.02
N ARG A 396 20.38 20.99 6.36
CA ARG A 396 21.61 21.76 6.58
C ARG A 396 21.38 23.07 7.35
N SER A 397 20.13 23.41 7.65
CA SER A 397 19.78 24.63 8.41
C SER A 397 20.09 24.45 9.89
N ILE A 398 20.14 25.58 10.62
CA ILE A 398 20.29 25.59 12.07
C ILE A 398 19.12 24.88 12.78
N ASP A 399 17.93 24.91 12.18
CA ASP A 399 16.71 24.30 12.72
C ASP A 399 16.81 22.77 12.75
N CYS A 400 17.39 22.16 11.71
CA CYS A 400 17.65 20.72 11.70
C CYS A 400 18.90 20.35 12.52
N GLN A 401 19.93 21.21 12.61
CA GLN A 401 21.05 20.99 13.53
C GLN A 401 20.57 20.86 14.98
N ASN A 402 19.56 21.64 15.40
CA ASN A 402 18.94 21.51 16.71
C ASN A 402 18.26 20.14 16.95
N LEU A 403 17.95 19.37 15.91
CA LEU A 403 17.38 18.01 16.00
C LEU A 403 18.45 16.92 16.14
N THR A 404 19.71 17.21 15.79
CA THR A 404 20.77 16.20 15.69
C THR A 404 20.97 15.47 17.03
N GLY A 405 21.03 14.14 16.97
CA GLY A 405 21.19 13.27 18.14
C GLY A 405 19.95 13.13 19.04
N LYS A 406 18.82 13.80 18.75
CA LYS A 406 17.57 13.54 19.50
C LYS A 406 17.08 12.11 19.21
N ARG A 407 16.68 11.42 20.29
CA ARG A 407 16.23 10.03 20.26
C ARG A 407 14.76 9.94 19.82
N THR A 408 14.46 9.07 18.87
CA THR A 408 13.11 8.88 18.29
C THR A 408 12.69 7.42 18.27
N VAL A 409 11.38 7.17 18.28
CA VAL A 409 10.79 5.85 18.01
C VAL A 409 9.94 5.93 16.76
N VAL A 410 10.11 4.97 15.85
CA VAL A 410 9.36 4.85 14.59
C VAL A 410 8.51 3.59 14.62
N PHE A 411 7.22 3.70 14.27
CA PHE A 411 6.29 2.55 14.23
C PHE A 411 5.19 2.71 13.17
N GLY A 412 4.86 1.65 12.43
CA GLY A 412 3.79 1.69 11.42
C GLY A 412 3.69 0.43 10.56
N ASP A 413 3.14 0.55 9.35
CA ASP A 413 3.32 -0.43 8.28
C ASP A 413 4.81 -0.55 7.89
N ALA A 414 5.14 -1.56 7.07
CA ALA A 414 6.53 -1.84 6.75
C ALA A 414 7.14 -0.74 5.85
N THR A 415 6.38 -0.24 4.88
CA THR A 415 6.81 0.80 3.93
C THR A 415 7.17 2.11 4.64
N HIS A 416 6.22 2.72 5.34
CA HIS A 416 6.38 4.05 5.93
C HIS A 416 7.37 4.02 7.11
N ALA A 417 7.32 2.99 7.96
CA ALA A 417 8.25 2.91 9.08
C ALA A 417 9.70 2.65 8.63
N ALA A 418 9.92 1.87 7.57
CA ALA A 418 11.27 1.66 7.02
C ALA A 418 11.80 2.92 6.33
N ALA A 419 10.98 3.60 5.53
CA ALA A 419 11.36 4.84 4.86
C ALA A 419 11.64 5.97 5.88
N MET A 420 10.73 6.20 6.82
CA MET A 420 10.91 7.21 7.87
C MET A 420 12.16 6.92 8.73
N THR A 421 12.42 5.65 9.08
CA THR A 421 13.64 5.29 9.82
C THR A 421 14.92 5.70 9.08
N LYS A 422 14.97 5.53 7.74
CA LYS A 422 16.09 6.00 6.92
C LYS A 422 16.18 7.52 6.92
N ILE A 423 15.08 8.22 6.60
CA ILE A 423 15.04 9.69 6.49
C ILE A 423 15.50 10.37 7.78
N LEU A 424 14.96 9.97 8.93
CA LEU A 424 15.33 10.54 10.22
C LEU A 424 16.83 10.41 10.49
N THR A 425 17.41 9.24 10.19
CA THR A 425 18.82 8.93 10.44
C THR A 425 19.77 9.58 9.41
N THR A 426 19.50 9.44 8.10
CA THR A 426 20.43 9.88 7.03
C THR A 426 20.19 11.30 6.54
N GLU A 427 18.96 11.80 6.61
CA GLU A 427 18.59 13.11 6.08
C GLU A 427 18.37 14.16 7.19
N MET A 428 18.19 13.74 8.45
CA MET A 428 17.87 14.67 9.56
C MET A 428 18.74 14.51 10.82
N GLY A 429 19.71 13.60 10.83
CA GLY A 429 20.67 13.42 11.94
C GLY A 429 20.06 12.96 13.27
N LEU A 430 18.84 12.42 13.26
CA LEU A 430 18.14 11.90 14.43
C LEU A 430 18.59 10.47 14.77
N GLN A 431 18.56 10.10 16.05
CA GLN A 431 18.85 8.73 16.48
C GLN A 431 17.55 7.93 16.61
N VAL A 432 17.30 6.98 15.71
CA VAL A 432 16.15 6.07 15.82
C VAL A 432 16.47 4.95 16.82
N VAL A 433 15.99 5.09 18.05
CA VAL A 433 16.29 4.15 19.15
C VAL A 433 15.35 2.96 19.19
N CYS A 434 14.33 2.92 18.33
CA CYS A 434 13.55 1.74 18.00
C CYS A 434 12.82 2.00 16.69
N ALA A 435 12.97 1.10 15.71
CA ALA A 435 12.11 1.05 14.54
C ALA A 435 11.21 -0.20 14.64
N GLY A 436 9.95 -0.11 14.25
CA GLY A 436 9.05 -1.26 14.35
C GLY A 436 7.92 -1.27 13.35
N THR A 437 7.34 -2.44 13.16
CA THR A 437 6.18 -2.62 12.30
C THR A 437 5.20 -3.65 12.84
N TYR A 438 3.93 -3.46 12.49
CA TYR A 438 2.86 -4.45 12.71
C TYR A 438 2.71 -5.46 11.56
N CYS A 439 3.39 -5.24 10.43
CA CYS A 439 3.40 -6.15 9.27
C CYS A 439 4.30 -7.37 9.53
N LYS A 440 3.82 -8.28 10.39
CA LYS A 440 4.56 -9.50 10.80
C LYS A 440 5.02 -10.38 9.64
N GLN A 441 4.26 -10.42 8.54
CA GLN A 441 4.60 -11.18 7.35
C GLN A 441 5.81 -10.61 6.58
N ASP A 442 6.11 -9.32 6.78
CA ASP A 442 7.23 -8.60 6.15
C ASP A 442 8.40 -8.36 7.12
N ALA A 443 8.41 -9.07 8.26
CA ALA A 443 9.35 -8.84 9.36
C ALA A 443 10.83 -8.94 8.95
N ASP A 444 11.17 -9.89 8.07
CA ASP A 444 12.56 -10.10 7.64
C ASP A 444 13.02 -9.04 6.65
N TRP A 445 12.17 -8.66 5.69
CA TRP A 445 12.42 -7.50 4.83
C TRP A 445 12.53 -6.22 5.65
N PHE A 446 11.66 -6.00 6.63
CA PHE A 446 11.71 -4.81 7.48
C PHE A 446 13.03 -4.72 8.24
N ARG A 447 13.48 -5.82 8.84
CA ARG A 447 14.79 -5.92 9.51
C ARG A 447 15.95 -5.57 8.56
N GLU A 448 15.92 -6.08 7.34
CA GLU A 448 16.92 -5.76 6.32
C GLU A 448 16.90 -4.26 5.97
N GLN A 449 15.72 -3.66 5.79
CA GLN A 449 15.60 -2.25 5.42
C GLN A 449 16.06 -1.26 6.52
N VAL A 450 15.90 -1.60 7.80
CA VAL A 450 16.30 -0.74 8.92
C VAL A 450 17.68 -1.09 9.51
N LEU A 451 18.36 -2.10 8.97
CA LEU A 451 19.67 -2.54 9.45
C LEU A 451 20.70 -1.41 9.34
N GLY A 452 21.33 -1.06 10.46
CA GLY A 452 22.29 0.05 10.54
C GLY A 452 21.66 1.44 10.67
N TYR A 453 20.33 1.56 10.66
CA TYR A 453 19.60 2.84 10.82
C TYR A 453 18.90 2.99 12.17
N CYS A 454 18.83 1.93 12.99
CA CYS A 454 18.24 1.97 14.33
C CYS A 454 18.90 1.01 15.34
N ASP A 455 18.78 1.31 16.63
CA ASP A 455 19.40 0.53 17.72
C ASP A 455 18.75 -0.85 17.96
N GLN A 456 17.44 -0.98 17.70
CA GLN A 456 16.65 -2.20 17.93
C GLN A 456 15.39 -2.21 17.04
N VAL A 457 14.92 -3.42 16.73
CA VAL A 457 13.74 -3.64 15.87
C VAL A 457 12.59 -4.28 16.65
N LEU A 458 11.40 -3.70 16.58
CA LEU A 458 10.18 -4.20 17.22
C LEU A 458 9.14 -4.68 16.19
N ILE A 459 8.95 -5.99 16.07
CA ILE A 459 7.91 -6.59 15.23
C ILE A 459 6.74 -7.01 16.13
N THR A 460 5.60 -6.30 16.07
CA THR A 460 4.44 -6.62 16.90
C THR A 460 3.12 -6.03 16.40
N ASP A 461 2.01 -6.73 16.63
CA ASP A 461 0.64 -6.21 16.39
C ASP A 461 -0.05 -5.81 17.71
N ASP A 462 0.73 -5.69 18.79
CA ASP A 462 0.26 -5.51 20.15
C ASP A 462 0.67 -4.13 20.67
N HIS A 463 -0.29 -3.21 20.69
CA HIS A 463 -0.09 -1.82 21.07
C HIS A 463 0.37 -1.64 22.52
N THR A 464 0.13 -2.63 23.39
CA THR A 464 0.62 -2.57 24.78
C THR A 464 2.14 -2.65 24.79
N LYS A 465 2.72 -3.57 24.00
CA LYS A 465 4.17 -3.72 23.84
C LYS A 465 4.83 -2.50 23.20
N VAL A 466 4.14 -1.84 22.26
CA VAL A 466 4.60 -0.57 21.68
C VAL A 466 4.58 0.54 22.73
N GLY A 467 3.51 0.64 23.52
CA GLY A 467 3.40 1.59 24.63
C GLY A 467 4.45 1.38 25.72
N ASP A 468 4.70 0.13 26.13
CA ASP A 468 5.74 -0.24 27.09
C ASP A 468 7.14 0.08 26.54
N MET A 469 7.38 -0.18 25.25
CA MET A 469 8.63 0.18 24.57
C MET A 469 8.87 1.69 24.60
N ILE A 470 7.88 2.50 24.22
CA ILE A 470 7.97 3.97 24.24
C ILE A 470 8.19 4.48 25.68
N THR A 471 7.43 3.96 26.64
CA THR A 471 7.54 4.32 28.08
C THR A 471 8.91 3.96 28.68
N ARG A 472 9.51 2.86 28.22
CA ARG A 472 10.86 2.43 28.62
C ARG A 472 11.97 3.27 27.99
N LEU A 473 11.79 3.71 26.75
CA LEU A 473 12.82 4.40 25.98
C LEU A 473 12.84 5.91 26.19
N GLU A 474 11.70 6.53 26.48
CA GLU A 474 11.54 7.99 26.62
C GLU A 474 12.19 8.75 25.44
N PRO A 475 11.67 8.58 24.20
CA PRO A 475 12.11 9.34 23.05
C PRO A 475 11.66 10.80 23.15
N ALA A 476 12.38 11.69 22.47
CA ALA A 476 12.03 13.11 22.37
C ALA A 476 10.87 13.37 21.38
N ALA A 477 10.64 12.47 20.42
CA ALA A 477 9.47 12.44 19.56
C ALA A 477 9.16 11.01 19.07
N ILE A 478 7.89 10.78 18.72
CA ILE A 478 7.41 9.51 18.17
C ILE A 478 6.92 9.74 16.73
N PHE A 479 7.23 8.82 15.82
CA PHE A 479 6.73 8.82 14.44
C PHE A 479 5.96 7.53 14.22
N GLY A 480 4.63 7.62 14.33
CA GLY A 480 3.78 6.48 14.63
C GLY A 480 2.48 6.42 13.82
N THR A 481 1.57 5.56 14.25
CA THR A 481 0.17 5.56 13.80
C THR A 481 -0.68 6.47 14.71
N GLN A 482 -2.00 6.55 14.49
CA GLN A 482 -2.87 7.23 15.46
C GLN A 482 -2.83 6.60 16.87
N MET A 483 -2.45 5.32 17.02
CA MET A 483 -2.37 4.66 18.32
C MET A 483 -1.17 5.17 19.13
N GLU A 484 -0.02 5.34 18.47
CA GLU A 484 1.17 5.94 19.07
C GLU A 484 0.94 7.41 19.43
N ARG A 485 0.10 8.14 18.69
CA ARG A 485 -0.31 9.51 19.07
C ARG A 485 -1.09 9.54 20.39
N HIS A 486 -1.92 8.54 20.69
CA HIS A 486 -2.59 8.43 21.99
C HIS A 486 -1.60 8.07 23.11
N ILE A 487 -0.61 7.22 22.83
CA ILE A 487 0.47 6.88 23.76
C ILE A 487 1.32 8.13 24.06
N GLY A 488 1.77 8.86 23.03
CA GLY A 488 2.52 10.10 23.15
C GLY A 488 1.76 11.15 23.96
N LYS A 489 0.47 11.36 23.67
CA LYS A 489 -0.38 12.26 24.47
C LYS A 489 -0.49 11.87 25.95
N LYS A 490 -0.48 10.57 26.27
CA LYS A 490 -0.50 10.08 27.67
C LYS A 490 0.85 10.28 28.38
N LEU A 491 1.95 10.29 27.64
CA LEU A 491 3.32 10.40 28.14
C LEU A 491 3.91 11.82 27.99
N GLU A 492 3.14 12.77 27.47
CA GLU A 492 3.58 14.14 27.13
C GLU A 492 4.76 14.17 26.12
N ILE A 493 4.80 13.18 25.22
CA ILE A 493 5.76 13.06 24.12
C ILE A 493 5.08 13.45 22.79
N PRO A 494 5.64 14.37 22.00
CA PRO A 494 5.06 14.73 20.71
C PRO A 494 5.09 13.57 19.72
N CYS A 495 4.07 13.50 18.86
CA CYS A 495 3.91 12.41 17.89
C CYS A 495 3.47 12.92 16.52
N GLY A 496 4.30 12.67 15.50
CA GLY A 496 3.91 12.75 14.09
C GLY A 496 3.24 11.45 13.64
N VAL A 497 2.20 11.52 12.81
CA VAL A 497 1.55 10.33 12.25
C VAL A 497 2.08 10.07 10.84
N ILE A 498 2.59 8.86 10.61
CA ILE A 498 3.32 8.48 9.39
C ILE A 498 2.70 7.31 8.62
N SER A 499 1.69 6.63 9.21
CA SER A 499 1.18 5.37 8.69
C SER A 499 -0.25 5.11 9.21
N ALA A 500 -0.98 4.24 8.49
CA ALA A 500 -2.22 3.64 8.97
C ALA A 500 -1.99 2.81 10.27
N PRO A 501 -3.00 2.61 11.13
CA PRO A 501 -4.35 3.16 11.06
C PRO A 501 -4.40 4.66 11.38
N VAL A 502 -5.30 5.36 10.70
CA VAL A 502 -5.45 6.82 10.75
C VAL A 502 -6.88 7.29 10.95
N HIS A 503 -7.05 8.60 11.14
CA HIS A 503 -8.34 9.28 11.30
C HIS A 503 -8.43 10.45 10.30
N ILE A 504 -9.61 11.10 10.19
CA ILE A 504 -9.94 12.12 9.17
C ILE A 504 -8.91 13.26 8.98
N GLN A 505 -8.11 13.57 10.01
CA GLN A 505 -7.04 14.58 9.92
C GLN A 505 -5.93 14.20 8.92
N ASN A 506 -5.73 12.91 8.68
CA ASN A 506 -4.74 12.35 7.75
C ASN A 506 -5.36 12.00 6.39
N PHE A 507 -6.57 12.48 6.12
CA PHE A 507 -7.15 12.60 4.78
C PHE A 507 -7.30 14.10 4.44
N PRO A 508 -6.19 14.87 4.35
CA PRO A 508 -6.25 16.32 4.12
C PRO A 508 -6.81 16.66 2.74
N LEU A 509 -7.48 17.82 2.63
CA LEU A 509 -7.89 18.36 1.32
C LEU A 509 -6.75 19.08 0.60
N SER A 510 -5.77 19.58 1.36
CA SER A 510 -4.55 20.18 0.82
C SER A 510 -3.61 19.10 0.30
N TYR A 511 -2.89 19.44 -0.77
CA TYR A 511 -1.89 18.55 -1.36
C TYR A 511 -0.80 18.25 -0.34
N ARG A 512 -0.74 16.99 0.09
CA ARG A 512 0.24 16.47 1.05
C ARG A 512 0.64 15.06 0.63
N PRO A 513 1.53 14.88 -0.34
CA PRO A 513 2.16 13.58 -0.58
C PRO A 513 3.14 13.24 0.55
N PHE A 514 3.53 11.97 0.65
CA PHE A 514 4.71 11.46 1.34
C PHE A 514 5.78 10.97 0.34
N ILE A 515 5.36 10.61 -0.87
CA ILE A 515 6.25 10.22 -1.97
C ILE A 515 6.81 11.46 -2.71
N GLY A 516 7.99 11.31 -3.31
CA GLY A 516 8.62 12.28 -4.21
C GLY A 516 9.26 13.48 -3.51
N TYR A 517 9.66 14.46 -4.32
CA TYR A 517 10.38 15.65 -3.84
C TYR A 517 9.47 16.56 -2.99
N GLU A 518 8.19 16.67 -3.34
CA GLU A 518 7.24 17.38 -2.48
C GLU A 518 6.89 16.60 -1.23
N GLY A 519 6.76 15.26 -1.30
CA GLY A 519 6.54 14.44 -0.11
C GLY A 519 7.70 14.52 0.89
N THR A 520 8.92 14.67 0.38
CA THR A 520 10.10 14.96 1.21
C THR A 520 9.97 16.30 1.96
N ASN A 521 9.44 17.36 1.32
CA ASN A 521 9.16 18.63 2.00
C ASN A 521 8.11 18.45 3.11
N GLN A 522 7.00 17.75 2.82
CA GLN A 522 5.94 17.47 3.79
C GLN A 522 6.42 16.63 4.99
N ILE A 523 7.31 15.66 4.74
CA ILE A 523 7.96 14.87 5.80
C ILE A 523 8.86 15.77 6.65
N ALA A 524 9.64 16.67 6.05
CA ALA A 524 10.49 17.60 6.80
C ALA A 524 9.67 18.52 7.72
N ASP A 525 8.58 19.09 7.22
CA ASP A 525 7.63 19.87 8.01
C ASP A 525 6.99 19.03 9.13
N LEU A 526 6.57 17.79 8.85
CA LEU A 526 5.99 16.89 9.85
C LEU A 526 6.97 16.62 11.01
N VAL A 527 8.24 16.33 10.69
CA VAL A 527 9.27 16.06 11.69
C VAL A 527 9.58 17.32 12.50
N TYR A 528 9.82 18.45 11.84
CA TYR A 528 10.12 19.71 12.51
C TYR A 528 8.99 20.14 13.46
N ASN A 529 7.74 20.20 12.96
CA ASN A 529 6.58 20.59 13.76
C ASN A 529 6.37 19.65 14.96
N SER A 530 6.67 18.36 14.83
CA SER A 530 6.60 17.42 15.96
C SER A 530 7.57 17.81 17.08
N PHE A 531 8.81 18.20 16.76
CA PHE A 531 9.77 18.63 17.78
C PHE A 531 9.49 20.03 18.32
N THR A 532 9.17 21.00 17.45
CA THR A 532 9.00 22.40 17.82
C THR A 532 7.83 22.60 18.79
N LEU A 533 6.68 21.94 18.55
CA LEU A 533 5.54 22.00 19.48
C LEU A 533 5.92 21.52 20.90
N GLY A 534 6.66 20.42 21.01
CA GLY A 534 7.13 19.92 22.31
C GLY A 534 8.18 20.81 22.99
N MET A 535 8.90 21.63 22.22
CA MET A 535 9.82 22.65 22.75
C MET A 535 9.07 23.93 23.16
N GLU A 536 8.09 24.39 22.40
CA GLU A 536 7.26 25.56 22.70
C GLU A 536 6.40 25.35 23.95
N ASP A 537 5.67 24.22 24.04
CA ASP A 537 4.89 23.84 25.23
C ASP A 537 5.77 23.85 26.49
N HIS A 538 7.03 23.45 26.35
CA HIS A 538 7.98 23.42 27.45
C HIS A 538 8.56 24.80 27.80
N LEU A 539 8.86 25.66 26.81
CA LEU A 539 9.27 27.05 27.07
C LEU A 539 8.18 27.80 27.86
N LEU A 540 6.90 27.54 27.56
CA LEU A 540 5.76 28.05 28.32
C LEU A 540 5.71 27.55 29.78
N GLU A 541 6.27 26.37 30.08
CA GLU A 541 6.45 25.90 31.47
C GLU A 541 7.59 26.62 32.19
N ILE A 542 8.78 26.71 31.58
CA ILE A 542 9.95 27.35 32.21
C ILE A 542 9.66 28.82 32.55
N PHE A 543 9.13 29.56 31.57
CA PHE A 543 8.91 31.00 31.73
C PHE A 543 7.58 31.35 32.42
N ASN A 544 6.91 30.35 33.05
CA ASN A 544 5.62 30.48 33.72
C ASN A 544 4.62 31.30 32.90
N GLY A 545 4.12 30.74 31.80
CA GLY A 545 3.12 31.39 30.94
C GLY A 545 1.94 31.94 31.75
N HIS A 546 1.94 33.26 31.98
CA HIS A 546 1.17 33.88 33.06
C HIS A 546 -0.36 33.92 32.82
N ASP A 547 -0.82 33.67 31.58
CA ASP A 547 -2.16 34.09 31.14
C ASP A 547 -3.17 32.98 30.78
N THR A 548 -2.84 31.68 30.80
CA THR A 548 -3.78 30.63 30.33
C THR A 548 -4.11 29.49 31.31
N LYS A 549 -3.15 28.96 32.08
CA LYS A 549 -3.42 27.82 32.99
C LYS A 549 -4.40 28.19 34.12
N THR A 550 -4.41 29.44 34.59
CA THR A 550 -5.29 29.96 35.66
C THR A 550 -6.78 30.01 35.28
N GLN A 551 -7.13 30.30 34.02
CA GLN A 551 -8.52 30.27 33.55
C GLN A 551 -9.05 28.83 33.37
N ILE A 552 -8.19 27.89 32.98
CA ILE A 552 -8.60 26.48 32.85
C ILE A 552 -8.81 25.84 34.24
N SER A 553 -8.03 26.22 35.24
CA SER A 553 -8.27 25.77 36.62
C SER A 553 -9.58 26.29 37.22
N SER A 554 -10.00 27.53 36.92
CA SER A 554 -11.27 28.08 37.42
C SER A 554 -12.51 27.56 36.70
N LEU A 555 -12.35 27.04 35.47
CA LEU A 555 -13.40 26.29 34.76
C LEU A 555 -13.49 24.84 35.24
N LYS A 556 -12.37 24.17 35.53
CA LYS A 556 -12.37 22.79 36.07
C LYS A 556 -12.79 22.70 37.54
N SER A 557 -12.73 23.78 38.31
CA SER A 557 -13.06 23.78 39.74
C SER A 557 -14.56 23.75 40.08
N LYS A 558 -15.46 23.64 39.09
CA LYS A 558 -16.92 23.57 39.34
C LYS A 558 -17.52 22.16 39.32
N ASP A 559 -16.89 21.20 38.63
CA ASP A 559 -17.45 19.84 38.43
C ASP A 559 -16.62 18.70 39.05
N ALA A 560 -15.67 19.01 39.96
CA ALA A 560 -14.69 18.03 40.47
C ALA A 560 -14.74 17.73 41.99
N ASN A 561 -15.83 18.07 42.69
CA ASN A 561 -15.99 17.83 44.14
C ASN A 561 -16.44 16.39 44.49
N SER A 562 -15.94 15.37 43.77
CA SER A 562 -16.28 13.95 44.01
C SER A 562 -15.19 12.94 43.66
N ALA A 563 -13.91 13.36 43.54
CA ALA A 563 -12.79 12.46 43.24
C ALA A 563 -11.49 12.81 43.99
N GLN A 564 -11.58 13.15 45.29
CA GLN A 564 -10.41 13.45 46.12
C GLN A 564 -10.06 12.30 47.09
N SER A 565 -9.70 11.14 46.52
CA SER A 565 -8.94 10.05 47.17
C SER A 565 -8.51 9.03 46.10
N PHE A 566 -7.55 8.16 46.43
CA PHE A 566 -6.94 7.15 45.53
C PHE A 566 -5.95 7.66 44.47
N SER A 567 -4.79 8.12 44.94
CA SER A 567 -3.50 7.83 44.28
C SER A 567 -2.32 7.87 45.26
N LYS A 568 -2.40 7.06 46.33
CA LYS A 568 -1.18 6.63 47.04
C LYS A 568 -0.42 5.66 46.12
N ASN A 569 0.47 6.19 45.28
CA ASN A 569 1.47 5.38 44.61
C ASN A 569 2.56 5.01 45.63
N GLU A 570 2.35 3.88 46.31
CA GLU A 570 3.39 3.21 47.10
C GLU A 570 4.48 2.68 46.16
N ASN A 571 5.44 3.52 45.76
CA ASN A 571 6.72 3.13 45.15
C ASN A 571 7.77 4.26 45.03
N ASN A 572 7.66 5.37 45.78
CA ASN A 572 8.79 6.32 45.88
C ASN A 572 9.87 5.73 46.81
N LYS A 573 10.93 5.16 46.22
CA LYS A 573 12.05 4.53 46.93
C LYS A 573 13.09 5.54 47.47
N PHE A 574 12.98 6.80 47.06
CA PHE A 574 13.90 7.89 47.37
C PHE A 574 13.15 9.11 47.87
N ASN A 575 13.73 9.78 48.87
CA ASN A 575 13.27 11.08 49.33
C ASN A 575 14.11 12.18 48.65
N TRP A 576 13.46 13.18 48.07
CA TRP A 576 14.13 14.31 47.41
C TRP A 576 14.13 15.54 48.32
N SER A 577 15.17 16.38 48.26
CA SER A 577 15.16 17.69 48.91
C SER A 577 14.30 18.70 48.13
N ASP A 578 13.72 19.68 48.83
CA ASP A 578 12.90 20.73 48.20
C ASP A 578 13.68 21.54 47.14
N GLU A 579 14.99 21.73 47.36
CA GLU A 579 15.90 22.38 46.42
C GLU A 579 16.08 21.55 45.14
N ALA A 580 16.28 20.24 45.25
CA ALA A 580 16.40 19.34 44.11
C ALA A 580 15.07 19.19 43.35
N LEU A 581 13.92 19.20 44.05
CA LEU A 581 12.60 19.24 43.42
C LEU A 581 12.35 20.55 42.66
N LYS A 582 12.81 21.68 43.20
CA LYS A 582 12.72 22.98 42.55
C LYS A 582 13.59 23.05 41.28
N GLU A 583 14.82 22.55 41.33
CA GLU A 583 15.68 22.43 40.14
C GLU A 583 15.07 21.47 39.11
N LEU A 584 14.56 20.31 39.54
CA LEU A 584 13.90 19.33 38.66
C LEU A 584 12.64 19.90 37.98
N SER A 585 11.90 20.80 38.64
CA SER A 585 10.74 21.45 38.03
C SER A 585 11.12 22.36 36.85
N GLY A 586 12.29 23.02 36.92
CA GLY A 586 12.85 23.83 35.85
C GLY A 586 13.40 23.05 34.65
N VAL A 587 13.53 21.72 34.75
CA VAL A 587 14.07 20.89 33.68
C VAL A 587 13.07 20.74 32.51
N PRO A 588 13.55 20.89 31.24
CA PRO A 588 13.43 19.87 30.21
C PRO A 588 12.13 19.06 30.20
N GLY A 589 10.94 19.57 29.90
CA GLY A 589 9.67 18.87 30.23
C GLY A 589 9.61 17.42 29.74
N PHE A 590 9.77 17.24 28.44
CA PHE A 590 9.96 15.97 27.71
C PHE A 590 11.24 15.17 28.09
N VAL A 591 12.09 15.72 28.96
CA VAL A 591 13.31 15.11 29.54
C VAL A 591 13.20 14.97 31.06
N ARG A 592 12.17 15.52 31.72
CA ARG A 592 12.09 15.68 33.18
C ARG A 592 11.96 14.33 33.87
N GLY A 593 11.16 13.43 33.28
CA GLY A 593 11.08 12.02 33.67
C GLY A 593 12.42 11.30 33.55
N LYS A 594 13.14 11.52 32.44
CA LYS A 594 14.47 10.94 32.19
C LYS A 594 15.52 11.46 33.16
N VAL A 595 15.57 12.77 33.42
CA VAL A 595 16.50 13.37 34.40
C VAL A 595 16.19 12.83 35.80
N LYS A 596 14.91 12.79 36.20
CA LYS A 596 14.49 12.19 37.47
C LYS A 596 14.98 10.74 37.60
N LYS A 597 14.72 9.90 36.60
CA LYS A 597 15.17 8.50 36.56
C LYS A 597 16.68 8.34 36.56
N ASN A 598 17.41 9.19 35.83
CA ASN A 598 18.88 9.16 35.81
C ASN A 598 19.47 9.53 37.17
N VAL A 599 18.92 10.54 37.84
CA VAL A 599 19.33 10.95 39.20
C VAL A 599 18.98 9.85 40.21
N GLU A 600 17.79 9.24 40.13
CA GLU A 600 17.39 8.10 40.97
C GLU A 600 18.27 6.85 40.73
N LYS A 601 18.66 6.59 39.48
CA LYS A 601 19.59 5.51 39.12
C LYS A 601 20.98 5.77 39.68
N PHE A 602 21.52 6.98 39.49
CA PHE A 602 22.83 7.38 40.01
C PHE A 602 22.86 7.35 41.55
N ALA A 603 21.79 7.79 42.20
CA ALA A 603 21.61 7.67 43.64
C ALA A 603 21.59 6.20 44.10
N LEU A 604 20.90 5.32 43.36
CA LEU A 604 20.88 3.88 43.64
C LEU A 604 22.28 3.24 43.49
N GLU A 605 23.00 3.56 42.42
CA GLU A 605 24.36 3.06 42.15
C GLU A 605 25.39 3.52 43.19
N ASN A 606 25.22 4.73 43.75
CA ASN A 606 26.07 5.28 44.82
C ASN A 606 25.50 5.08 46.24
N ASN A 607 24.44 4.28 46.41
CA ASN A 607 23.76 3.99 47.69
C ASN A 607 23.22 5.22 48.46
N HIS A 608 22.85 6.29 47.77
CA HIS A 608 22.18 7.45 48.37
C HIS A 608 20.66 7.22 48.47
N SER A 609 20.11 7.25 49.68
CA SER A 609 18.65 7.17 49.94
C SER A 609 17.92 8.52 49.89
N PHE A 610 18.68 9.62 49.97
CA PHE A 610 18.19 11.00 49.94
C PHE A 610 18.88 11.76 48.80
N ILE A 611 18.09 12.40 47.94
CA ILE A 611 18.58 13.10 46.75
C ILE A 611 18.67 14.60 47.04
N THR A 612 19.91 15.09 47.18
CA THR A 612 20.25 16.50 47.31
C THR A 612 20.50 17.14 45.95
N LEU A 613 20.57 18.47 45.92
CA LEU A 613 20.92 19.23 44.71
C LEU A 613 22.33 18.87 44.19
N GLU A 614 23.28 18.60 45.09
CA GLU A 614 24.63 18.14 44.77
C GLU A 614 24.63 16.78 44.04
N ILE A 615 23.84 15.81 44.53
CA ILE A 615 23.70 14.49 43.89
C ILE A 615 23.04 14.64 42.50
N MET A 616 22.09 15.57 42.35
CA MET A 616 21.49 15.86 41.05
C MET A 616 22.48 16.45 40.05
N PHE A 617 23.41 17.32 40.48
CA PHE A 617 24.47 17.82 39.61
C PHE A 617 25.54 16.75 39.30
N ALA A 618 25.97 15.96 40.29
CA ALA A 618 26.90 14.84 40.07
C ALA A 618 26.36 13.81 39.06
N ALA A 619 25.06 13.48 39.15
CA ALA A 619 24.39 12.63 38.19
C ALA A 619 24.32 13.22 36.77
N LYS A 620 24.25 14.56 36.65
CA LYS A 620 24.25 15.27 35.37
C LYS A 620 25.63 15.26 34.71
N GLU A 621 26.70 15.43 35.49
CA GLU A 621 28.07 15.32 35.00
C GLU A 621 28.40 13.89 34.56
N ALA A 622 28.02 12.88 35.34
CA ALA A 622 28.24 11.46 35.03
C ALA A 622 27.47 10.93 33.79
N VAL A 623 26.53 11.71 33.23
CA VAL A 623 25.80 11.39 31.99
C VAL A 623 26.41 12.08 30.77
N ASN A 624 27.29 13.08 30.98
CA ASN A 624 28.01 13.81 29.93
C ASN A 624 29.48 13.39 29.77
N ALA A 625 29.96 12.48 30.64
CA ALA A 625 31.27 11.85 30.58
C ALA A 625 31.20 10.46 29.92
#